data_AF-A0A8S7LC38-F1
#
_entry.id   AF-A0A8S7LC38-F1
#
_cell.length_a   1.000
_cell.length_b   1.000
_cell.length_c   1.000
_cell.angle_alpha   90.00
_cell.angle_beta   90.00
_cell.angle_gamma   90.00
#
_symmetry.space_group_name_H-M   'P 1'
#
loop_
_entity.id
_entity.type
_entity.pdbx_description
1 polymer ?
#
loop_
_entity_poly.entity_id
_entity_poly.type
_entity_poly.pdbx_seq_one_letter_code
_entity_poly.pdbx_strand_id
1 'polypeptide(L)'
;KYIDNIVYGSIGLVCIKDEYRGLGLFNKLFIYTLAYAKKKYIHKLILWTSKHSLYEKFGFRKKIQEYLYIEPTCSEMMSFEKYENRFTELSETNKPPFVKEFIRVQSGNHIAYLFQDANGISVYEYKGKVENVLDMIKAFLSKPLRILLSKNDDLFQLILKEVTSAKLIEDDTEMWYTVDKKIVDVKTPHIAYIDRI
;
A
#
# COMPACT_ATOMS: atom_id res chain seq x y z
N LYS A 1 -29.87 -6.60 -5.47
CA LYS A 1 -29.19 -7.92 -5.38
C LYS A 1 -27.80 -7.65 -4.84
N TYR A 2 -27.52 -8.06 -3.62
CA TYR A 2 -26.15 -8.08 -3.10
C TYR A 2 -25.36 -9.10 -3.94
N ILE A 3 -24.19 -8.69 -4.43
CA ILE A 3 -23.27 -9.59 -5.11
C ILE A 3 -22.37 -10.13 -4.01
N ASP A 4 -22.54 -11.40 -3.67
CA ASP A 4 -21.77 -12.04 -2.58
C ASP A 4 -20.28 -12.18 -2.91
N ASN A 5 -19.90 -12.05 -4.20
CA ASN A 5 -18.52 -12.15 -4.66
C ASN A 5 -18.13 -11.00 -5.60
N ILE A 6 -17.55 -9.94 -5.04
CA ILE A 6 -16.97 -8.86 -5.84
C ILE A 6 -15.55 -9.24 -6.29
N VAL A 7 -15.41 -9.41 -7.60
CA VAL A 7 -14.12 -9.46 -8.30
C VAL A 7 -13.55 -8.05 -8.48
N TYR A 8 -12.35 -7.85 -7.93
CA TYR A 8 -11.52 -6.65 -8.11
C TYR A 8 -10.40 -6.94 -9.11
N GLY A 9 -10.05 -5.96 -9.94
CA GLY A 9 -8.86 -5.99 -10.79
C GLY A 9 -7.90 -4.87 -10.42
N SER A 10 -6.61 -5.19 -10.31
CA SER A 10 -5.54 -4.19 -10.15
C SER A 10 -4.98 -3.80 -11.53
N ILE A 11 -4.75 -2.51 -11.74
CA ILE A 11 -4.04 -2.00 -12.92
C ILE A 11 -2.67 -1.48 -12.45
N GLY A 12 -1.63 -2.23 -12.79
CA GLY A 12 -0.23 -1.87 -12.55
C GLY A 12 0.56 -1.69 -13.86
N LEU A 13 1.82 -1.26 -13.71
CA LEU A 13 2.83 -1.24 -14.78
C LEU A 13 2.41 -0.53 -16.08
N VAL A 14 1.62 0.54 -15.98
CA VAL A 14 1.18 1.32 -17.14
C VAL A 14 2.35 2.17 -17.66
N CYS A 15 2.94 1.77 -18.78
CA CYS A 15 4.10 2.44 -19.36
C CYS A 15 3.93 2.67 -20.87
N ILE A 16 4.43 3.80 -21.34
CA ILE A 16 4.57 4.10 -22.78
C ILE A 16 5.99 4.62 -22.97
N LYS A 17 6.75 3.91 -23.82
CA LYS A 17 8.10 4.30 -24.22
C LYS A 17 8.07 5.69 -24.87
N ASP A 18 9.07 6.51 -24.55
CA ASP A 18 9.10 7.95 -24.84
C ASP A 18 8.80 8.29 -26.31
N GLU A 19 9.35 7.50 -27.24
CA GLU A 19 9.16 7.67 -28.69
C GLU A 19 7.71 7.47 -29.17
N TYR A 20 6.84 6.88 -28.36
CA TYR A 20 5.42 6.64 -28.69
C TYR A 20 4.45 7.52 -27.87
N ARG A 21 4.96 8.44 -27.06
CA ARG A 21 4.10 9.40 -26.32
C ARG A 21 3.41 10.36 -27.29
N GLY A 22 2.26 10.89 -26.89
CA GLY A 22 1.46 11.80 -27.72
C GLY A 22 0.62 11.13 -28.82
N LEU A 23 0.85 9.85 -29.13
CA LEU A 23 0.13 9.11 -30.18
C LEU A 23 -1.24 8.55 -29.75
N GLY A 24 -1.72 8.94 -28.56
CA GLY A 24 -2.99 8.46 -28.02
C GLY A 24 -3.03 6.98 -27.61
N LEU A 25 -1.88 6.28 -27.59
CA LEU A 25 -1.80 4.86 -27.23
C LEU A 25 -2.36 4.56 -25.84
N PHE A 26 -2.09 5.43 -24.86
CA PHE A 26 -2.66 5.31 -23.52
C PHE A 26 -4.18 5.19 -23.57
N ASN A 27 -4.84 6.09 -24.30
CA ASN A 27 -6.29 6.09 -24.39
C ASN A 27 -6.81 4.80 -25.03
N LYS A 28 -6.16 4.33 -26.11
CA LYS A 28 -6.55 3.10 -26.80
C LYS A 28 -6.41 1.87 -25.90
N LEU A 29 -5.26 1.73 -25.24
CA LEU A 29 -4.99 0.65 -24.30
C LEU A 29 -6.01 0.67 -23.15
N PHE A 30 -6.26 1.85 -22.59
CA PHE A 30 -7.13 1.97 -21.43
C PHE A 30 -8.60 1.70 -21.76
N ILE A 31 -9.10 2.16 -22.92
CA ILE A 31 -10.44 1.79 -23.41
C ILE A 31 -10.56 0.27 -23.56
N TYR A 32 -9.52 -0.38 -24.10
CA TYR A 32 -9.50 -1.83 -24.20
C TYR A 32 -9.51 -2.51 -22.83
N THR A 33 -8.74 -2.01 -21.86
CA THR A 33 -8.74 -2.51 -20.47
C THR A 33 -10.13 -2.44 -19.84
N LEU A 34 -10.87 -1.33 -20.02
CA LEU A 34 -12.23 -1.20 -19.51
C LEU A 34 -13.20 -2.19 -20.18
N ALA A 35 -13.11 -2.35 -21.50
CA ALA A 35 -13.91 -3.32 -22.25
C ALA A 35 -13.60 -4.75 -21.81
N TYR A 36 -12.32 -5.05 -21.59
CA TYR A 36 -11.85 -6.35 -21.11
C TYR A 36 -12.37 -6.64 -19.69
N ALA A 37 -12.29 -5.67 -18.77
CA ALA A 37 -12.79 -5.80 -17.42
C ALA A 37 -14.29 -6.16 -17.41
N LYS A 38 -15.08 -5.47 -18.23
CA LYS A 38 -16.50 -5.77 -18.41
C LYS A 38 -16.72 -7.19 -18.96
N LYS A 39 -15.96 -7.58 -19.99
CA LYS A 39 -16.03 -8.93 -20.60
C LYS A 39 -15.67 -10.04 -19.60
N LYS A 40 -14.79 -9.75 -18.64
CA LYS A 40 -14.32 -10.70 -17.62
C LYS A 40 -15.09 -10.62 -16.31
N TYR A 41 -16.21 -9.89 -16.26
CA TYR A 41 -17.02 -9.72 -15.05
C TYR A 41 -16.19 -9.18 -13.86
N ILE A 42 -15.22 -8.32 -14.15
CA ILE A 42 -14.52 -7.55 -13.12
C ILE A 42 -15.44 -6.39 -12.73
N HIS A 43 -15.73 -6.26 -11.45
CA HIS A 43 -16.72 -5.31 -10.95
C HIS A 43 -16.10 -3.96 -10.58
N LYS A 44 -14.88 -3.99 -10.04
CA LYS A 44 -14.11 -2.79 -9.66
C LYS A 44 -12.67 -2.90 -10.15
N LEU A 45 -12.15 -1.79 -10.68
CA LEU A 45 -10.75 -1.63 -11.01
C LEU A 45 -10.10 -0.69 -10.00
N ILE A 46 -8.88 -1.00 -9.58
CA ILE A 46 -8.10 -0.22 -8.63
C ILE A 46 -6.72 0.03 -9.24
N LEU A 47 -6.16 1.21 -9.02
CA LEU A 47 -4.80 1.57 -9.41
C LEU A 47 -4.20 2.55 -8.42
N TRP A 48 -2.87 2.66 -8.42
CA TRP A 48 -2.13 3.67 -7.67
C TRP A 48 -1.36 4.55 -8.64
N THR A 49 -1.51 5.87 -8.52
CA THR A 49 -0.85 6.82 -9.41
C THR A 49 -0.75 8.20 -8.79
N SER A 50 0.32 8.95 -9.08
CA SER A 50 0.37 10.40 -8.83
C SER A 50 -0.18 11.22 -10.00
N LYS A 51 -0.58 10.57 -11.11
CA LYS A 51 -1.05 11.21 -12.35
C LYS A 51 -2.57 11.06 -12.52
N HIS A 52 -3.32 11.47 -11.50
CA HIS A 52 -4.77 11.28 -11.41
C HIS A 52 -5.54 11.72 -12.67
N SER A 53 -5.19 12.87 -13.23
CA SER A 53 -5.85 13.46 -14.40
C SER A 53 -5.84 12.55 -15.64
N LEU A 54 -4.90 11.62 -15.74
CA LEU A 54 -4.88 10.63 -16.82
C LEU A 54 -6.07 9.68 -16.74
N TYR A 55 -6.54 9.36 -15.53
CA TYR A 55 -7.55 8.34 -15.27
C TYR A 55 -8.93 8.92 -14.94
N GLU A 56 -9.00 10.13 -14.38
CA GLU A 56 -10.25 10.82 -14.06
C GLU A 56 -11.18 10.93 -15.29
N LYS A 57 -10.62 11.19 -16.47
CA LYS A 57 -11.38 11.25 -17.74
C LYS A 57 -12.07 9.95 -18.13
N PHE A 58 -11.64 8.81 -17.57
CA PHE A 58 -12.27 7.50 -17.75
C PHE A 58 -13.26 7.17 -16.63
N GLY A 59 -13.48 8.10 -15.69
CA GLY A 59 -14.39 7.96 -14.56
C GLY A 59 -13.77 7.34 -13.31
N PHE A 60 -12.44 7.23 -13.25
CA PHE A 60 -11.76 6.87 -12.01
C PHE A 60 -11.93 7.98 -10.97
N ARG A 61 -12.07 7.59 -9.71
CA ARG A 61 -12.22 8.49 -8.57
C ARG A 61 -11.09 8.24 -7.59
N LYS A 62 -10.55 9.31 -7.03
CA LYS A 62 -9.57 9.22 -5.95
C LYS A 62 -10.20 8.58 -4.71
N LYS A 63 -9.37 7.92 -3.93
CA LYS A 63 -9.67 7.51 -2.55
C LYS A 63 -8.56 8.03 -1.69
N ILE A 64 -8.90 9.00 -0.84
CA ILE A 64 -7.98 9.52 0.15
C ILE A 64 -7.80 8.43 1.21
N GLN A 65 -6.56 8.02 1.41
CA GLN A 65 -6.14 7.20 2.55
C GLN A 65 -5.28 8.03 3.47
N GLU A 66 -5.28 7.66 4.74
CA GLU A 66 -4.40 8.27 5.73
C GLU A 66 -3.40 7.19 6.14
N TYR A 67 -2.12 7.54 6.19
CA TYR A 67 -1.10 6.72 6.81
C TYR A 67 -0.44 7.49 7.94
N LEU A 68 0.13 6.77 8.90
CA LEU A 68 0.84 7.39 10.02
C LEU A 68 2.30 7.58 9.63
N TYR A 69 2.81 8.80 9.83
CA TYR A 69 4.22 9.12 9.69
C TYR A 69 4.78 9.49 11.06
N ILE A 70 5.83 8.79 11.47
CA ILE A 70 6.48 8.95 12.76
C ILE A 70 7.87 9.46 12.47
N GLU A 71 8.17 10.66 12.97
CA GLU A 71 9.53 11.19 12.94
C GLU A 71 10.30 10.61 14.11
N PRO A 72 11.55 10.16 13.89
CA PRO A 72 12.37 9.66 14.98
C PRO A 72 12.65 10.80 15.96
N THR A 73 12.20 10.65 17.21
CA THR A 73 12.65 11.49 18.31
C THR A 73 13.85 10.81 18.98
N CYS A 74 14.87 11.59 19.35
CA CYS A 74 16.16 11.08 19.86
C CYS A 74 16.07 10.15 21.11
N SER A 75 14.89 9.93 21.71
CA SER A 75 14.74 9.29 23.01
C SER A 75 14.34 7.81 23.01
N GLU A 76 14.00 7.19 21.88
CA GLU A 76 13.39 5.84 21.86
C GLU A 76 14.22 4.78 21.10
N MET A 77 15.55 4.86 21.19
CA MET A 77 16.42 3.82 20.64
C MET A 77 16.53 2.64 21.61
N MET A 78 15.83 1.53 21.33
CA MET A 78 16.06 0.24 21.99
C MET A 78 17.01 -0.63 21.15
N SER A 79 17.89 -1.40 21.81
CA SER A 79 18.85 -2.26 21.11
C SER A 79 18.14 -3.42 20.39
N PHE A 80 18.58 -3.69 19.16
CA PHE A 80 18.03 -4.71 18.27
C PHE A 80 18.30 -6.16 18.73
N GLU A 81 19.16 -6.33 19.74
CA GLU A 81 19.68 -7.63 20.17
C GLU A 81 18.60 -8.62 20.65
N LYS A 82 17.37 -8.14 20.93
CA LYS A 82 16.25 -8.96 21.41
C LYS A 82 15.48 -9.74 20.34
N TYR A 83 15.65 -9.44 19.05
CA TYR A 83 14.82 -10.05 17.99
C TYR A 83 15.63 -10.93 17.04
N GLU A 84 15.05 -12.08 16.64
CA GLU A 84 15.62 -12.90 15.58
C GLU A 84 15.48 -12.16 14.24
N ASN A 85 16.60 -11.66 13.74
CA ASN A 85 16.72 -11.16 12.38
C ASN A 85 16.74 -12.34 11.39
N ARG A 86 15.58 -12.72 10.85
CA ARG A 86 15.55 -13.62 9.68
C ARG A 86 15.23 -12.82 8.43
N PHE A 87 16.29 -12.40 7.76
CA PHE A 87 16.21 -11.82 6.42
C PHE A 87 15.71 -12.88 5.45
N THR A 88 14.76 -12.50 4.60
CA THR A 88 14.41 -13.30 3.43
C THR A 88 14.30 -12.32 2.29
N GLU A 89 15.31 -12.31 1.43
CA GLU A 89 15.23 -11.63 0.13
C GLU A 89 14.01 -12.21 -0.60
N LEU A 90 12.93 -11.43 -0.68
CA LEU A 90 12.08 -11.52 -1.86
C LEU A 90 13.02 -11.29 -3.05
N SER A 91 13.03 -12.20 -4.03
CA SER A 91 13.96 -12.14 -5.16
C SER A 91 13.98 -10.74 -5.77
N GLU A 92 15.17 -10.22 -6.09
CA GLU A 92 15.34 -8.87 -6.65
C GLU A 92 14.41 -8.59 -7.84
N THR A 93 14.02 -9.64 -8.58
CA THR A 93 13.12 -9.59 -9.73
C THR A 93 11.68 -9.17 -9.42
N ASN A 94 11.22 -9.31 -8.18
CA ASN A 94 9.86 -8.94 -7.75
C ASN A 94 9.85 -7.67 -6.89
N LYS A 95 11.00 -6.98 -6.77
CA LYS A 95 11.13 -5.78 -5.96
C LYS A 95 10.65 -4.55 -6.75
N PRO A 96 9.70 -3.77 -6.22
CA PRO A 96 9.36 -2.46 -6.76
C PRO A 96 10.60 -1.58 -6.98
N PRO A 97 10.68 -0.79 -8.05
CA PRO A 97 11.87 0.00 -8.39
C PRO A 97 12.24 1.05 -7.33
N PHE A 98 11.29 1.42 -6.47
CA PHE A 98 11.51 2.37 -5.38
C PHE A 98 11.85 1.69 -4.04
N VAL A 99 11.64 0.37 -3.90
CA VAL A 99 11.99 -0.38 -2.70
C VAL A 99 13.46 -0.74 -2.78
N LYS A 100 14.22 -0.31 -1.77
CA LYS A 100 15.63 -0.70 -1.61
C LYS A 100 15.72 -2.12 -1.07
N GLU A 101 14.93 -2.44 -0.05
CA GLU A 101 15.03 -3.71 0.69
C GLU A 101 13.67 -4.07 1.31
N PHE A 102 13.34 -5.37 1.33
CA PHE A 102 12.26 -5.91 2.14
C PHE A 102 12.82 -6.49 3.44
N ILE A 103 12.15 -6.22 4.55
CA ILE A 103 12.60 -6.59 5.88
C ILE A 103 11.48 -7.40 6.54
N ARG A 104 11.82 -8.58 7.04
CA ARG A 104 10.92 -9.41 7.85
C ARG A 104 11.51 -9.55 9.24
N VAL A 105 10.75 -9.14 10.24
CA VAL A 105 11.17 -9.18 11.65
C VAL A 105 10.30 -10.21 12.37
N GLN A 106 10.90 -11.09 13.15
CA GLN A 106 10.17 -12.17 13.81
C GLN A 106 10.59 -12.34 15.27
N SER A 107 9.60 -12.57 16.13
CA SER A 107 9.80 -12.98 17.52
C SER A 107 8.75 -14.03 17.91
N GLY A 108 9.18 -15.30 17.99
CA GLY A 108 8.26 -16.43 18.15
C GLY A 108 7.23 -16.50 17.00
N ASN A 109 5.95 -16.39 17.34
CA ASN A 109 4.83 -16.40 16.38
C ASN A 109 4.42 -15.00 15.85
N HIS A 110 5.16 -13.96 16.23
CA HIS A 110 4.90 -12.58 15.83
C HIS A 110 5.79 -12.20 14.66
N ILE A 111 5.23 -11.54 13.65
CA ILE A 111 5.93 -11.16 12.43
C ILE A 111 5.53 -9.73 12.06
N ALA A 112 6.50 -8.90 11.68
CA ALA A 112 6.27 -7.63 11.02
C ALA A 112 6.94 -7.64 9.64
N TYR A 113 6.23 -7.15 8.63
CA TYR A 113 6.72 -6.99 7.28
C TYR A 113 6.92 -5.51 6.97
N LEU A 114 8.16 -5.17 6.62
CA LEU A 114 8.59 -3.82 6.34
C LEU A 114 9.30 -3.72 4.99
N PHE A 115 9.42 -2.51 4.48
CA PHE A 115 10.35 -2.21 3.39
C PHE A 115 11.10 -0.91 3.68
N GLN A 116 12.30 -0.79 3.13
CA GLN A 116 13.08 0.44 3.12
C GLN A 116 13.07 1.06 1.73
N ASP A 117 12.87 2.37 1.66
CA ASP A 117 13.07 3.18 0.44
C ASP A 117 13.93 4.44 0.76
N ALA A 118 13.95 5.41 -0.15
CA ALA A 118 14.68 6.68 0.04
C ALA A 118 14.13 7.54 1.20
N ASN A 119 12.89 7.34 1.62
CA ASN A 119 12.18 8.13 2.62
C ASN A 119 12.14 7.47 4.01
N GLY A 120 12.72 6.27 4.18
CA GLY A 120 12.81 5.58 5.46
C GLY A 120 12.24 4.17 5.45
N ILE A 121 11.71 3.73 6.59
CA ILE A 121 11.11 2.40 6.79
C ILE A 121 9.59 2.50 6.71
N SER A 122 8.95 1.51 6.13
CA SER A 122 7.49 1.39 6.06
C SER A 122 7.04 0.04 6.56
N VAL A 123 6.11 0.00 7.49
CA VAL A 123 5.38 -1.21 7.91
C VAL A 123 4.13 -1.32 7.04
N TYR A 124 3.93 -2.47 6.40
CA TYR A 124 2.78 -2.68 5.51
C TYR A 124 1.93 -3.89 5.88
N GLU A 125 2.42 -4.80 6.72
CA GLU A 125 1.68 -5.96 7.19
C GLU A 125 2.31 -6.52 8.47
N TYR A 126 1.51 -7.19 9.29
CA TYR A 126 2.00 -7.91 10.47
C TYR A 126 1.11 -9.11 10.83
N LYS A 127 1.62 -9.97 11.70
CA LYS A 127 0.91 -11.11 12.30
C LYS A 127 1.28 -11.25 13.77
N GLY A 128 0.29 -11.52 14.62
CA GLY A 128 0.48 -11.79 16.04
C GLY A 128 -0.16 -10.71 16.92
N LYS A 129 0.15 -10.74 18.23
CA LYS A 129 -0.29 -9.72 19.19
C LYS A 129 0.31 -8.35 18.87
N VAL A 130 -0.54 -7.33 18.92
CA VAL A 130 -0.24 -5.95 18.50
C VAL A 130 0.88 -5.34 19.32
N GLU A 131 0.88 -5.55 20.63
CA GLU A 131 1.87 -4.99 21.57
C GLU A 131 3.27 -5.53 21.28
N ASN A 132 3.38 -6.84 21.06
CA ASN A 132 4.65 -7.47 20.69
C ASN A 132 5.16 -7.00 19.32
N VAL A 133 4.25 -6.72 18.39
CA VAL A 133 4.59 -6.19 17.07
C VAL A 133 5.06 -4.74 17.16
N LEU A 134 4.41 -3.93 18.01
CA LEU A 134 4.85 -2.57 18.30
C LEU A 134 6.27 -2.56 18.87
N ASP A 135 6.56 -3.42 19.84
CA ASP A 135 7.91 -3.53 20.42
C ASP A 135 8.96 -3.95 19.39
N MET A 136 8.60 -4.79 18.41
CA MET A 136 9.48 -5.13 17.27
C MET A 136 9.74 -3.92 16.36
N ILE A 137 8.71 -3.13 16.08
CA ILE A 137 8.79 -1.99 15.16
C ILE A 137 9.52 -0.79 15.80
N LYS A 138 9.40 -0.60 17.12
CA LYS A 138 10.13 0.45 17.87
C LYS A 138 11.64 0.38 17.66
N ALA A 139 12.19 -0.81 17.39
CA ALA A 139 13.61 -0.98 17.06
C ALA A 139 14.04 -0.28 15.75
N PHE A 140 13.10 0.15 14.91
CA PHE A 140 13.33 0.88 13.64
C PHE A 140 13.17 2.40 13.75
N LEU A 141 12.86 2.93 14.94
CA LEU A 141 12.68 4.37 15.18
C LEU A 141 14.00 5.17 15.14
N SER A 142 15.08 4.61 14.59
CA SER A 142 16.29 5.36 14.20
C SER A 142 16.14 6.08 12.85
N LYS A 143 15.09 5.76 12.09
CA LYS A 143 14.75 6.35 10.79
C LYS A 143 13.29 6.80 10.80
N PRO A 144 12.87 7.68 9.88
CA PRO A 144 11.46 7.94 9.63
C PRO A 144 10.70 6.63 9.39
N LEU A 145 9.59 6.46 10.10
CA LEU A 145 8.77 5.27 10.06
C LEU A 145 7.38 5.62 9.53
N ARG A 146 6.93 4.89 8.51
CA ARG A 146 5.58 5.00 7.95
C ARG A 146 4.79 3.75 8.30
N ILE A 147 3.56 3.93 8.76
CA ILE A 147 2.62 2.84 9.01
C ILE A 147 1.57 2.87 7.91
N LEU A 148 1.76 2.01 6.90
CA LEU A 148 0.92 1.89 5.71
C LEU A 148 -0.22 0.89 5.95
N LEU A 149 -0.82 0.96 7.13
CA LEU A 149 -1.94 0.14 7.55
C LEU A 149 -3.23 0.98 7.53
N SER A 150 -4.38 0.30 7.50
CA SER A 150 -5.67 0.95 7.67
C SER A 150 -5.70 1.76 8.97
N LYS A 151 -6.31 2.96 8.96
CA LYS A 151 -6.50 3.74 10.19
C LYS A 151 -7.28 3.02 11.28
N ASN A 152 -8.13 2.05 10.92
CA ASN A 152 -8.87 1.24 11.88
C ASN A 152 -8.09 0.01 12.36
N ASP A 153 -6.82 -0.15 11.94
CA ASP A 153 -5.96 -1.24 12.39
C ASP A 153 -5.51 -1.02 13.84
N ASP A 154 -5.51 -2.08 14.63
CA ASP A 154 -5.19 -2.01 16.06
C ASP A 154 -3.75 -1.50 16.30
N LEU A 155 -2.79 -1.90 15.45
CA LEU A 155 -1.41 -1.42 15.54
C LEU A 155 -1.31 0.06 15.19
N PHE A 156 -2.05 0.51 14.18
CA PHE A 156 -2.11 1.92 13.82
C PHE A 156 -2.64 2.75 15.01
N GLN A 157 -3.75 2.30 15.61
CA GLN A 157 -4.39 2.97 16.73
C GLN A 157 -3.53 2.95 17.99
N LEU A 158 -2.82 1.85 18.26
CA LEU A 158 -1.91 1.75 19.40
C LEU A 158 -0.73 2.72 19.25
N ILE A 159 -0.08 2.74 18.08
CA ILE A 159 1.04 3.63 17.83
C ILE A 159 0.61 5.09 18.01
N LEU A 160 -0.53 5.50 17.44
CA LEU A 160 -1.03 6.87 17.55
C LEU A 160 -1.24 7.33 19.01
N LYS A 161 -1.51 6.39 19.93
CA LYS A 161 -1.66 6.67 21.36
C LYS A 161 -0.34 6.74 22.11
N GLU A 162 0.65 5.96 21.69
CA GLU A 162 1.92 5.82 22.41
C GLU A 162 3.01 6.81 21.97
N VAL A 163 3.03 7.18 20.69
CA VAL A 163 4.09 8.05 20.17
C VAL A 163 3.80 9.52 20.42
N THR A 164 4.82 10.25 20.87
CA THR A 164 4.72 11.68 21.20
C THR A 164 4.69 12.58 19.97
N SER A 165 5.23 12.12 18.84
CA SER A 165 5.28 12.85 17.58
C SER A 165 4.93 11.94 16.41
N ALA A 166 3.67 11.95 15.99
CA ALA A 166 3.25 11.39 14.73
C ALA A 166 2.33 12.34 13.97
N LYS A 167 2.41 12.27 12.65
CA LYS A 167 1.63 13.05 11.71
C LYS A 167 0.77 12.09 10.89
N LEU A 168 -0.50 12.41 10.75
CA LEU A 168 -1.34 11.77 9.72
C LEU A 168 -1.00 12.42 8.38
N ILE A 169 -0.65 11.60 7.40
CA ILE A 169 -0.39 12.05 6.04
C ILE A 169 -1.45 11.45 5.13
N GLU A 170 -2.06 12.31 4.33
CA GLU A 170 -2.99 11.89 3.29
C GLU A 170 -2.23 11.37 2.06
N ASP A 171 -2.64 10.19 1.58
CA ASP A 171 -2.24 9.58 0.33
C ASP A 171 -3.45 9.54 -0.60
N ASP A 172 -3.41 10.31 -1.69
CA ASP A 172 -4.46 10.35 -2.69
C ASP A 172 -4.17 9.46 -3.92
N THR A 173 -3.09 8.68 -3.89
CA THR A 173 -2.64 7.92 -5.06
C THR A 173 -3.57 6.79 -5.46
N GLU A 174 -4.36 6.23 -4.54
CA GLU A 174 -5.33 5.19 -4.88
C GLU A 174 -6.50 5.77 -5.66
N MET A 175 -6.78 5.19 -6.82
CA MET A 175 -7.97 5.48 -7.62
C MET A 175 -8.78 4.21 -7.87
N TRP A 176 -10.11 4.36 -7.92
CA TRP A 176 -11.02 3.26 -8.21
C TRP A 176 -11.99 3.60 -9.34
N TYR A 177 -12.40 2.57 -10.05
CA TYR A 177 -13.44 2.64 -11.07
C TYR A 177 -14.43 1.50 -10.88
N THR A 178 -15.72 1.82 -10.90
CA THR A 178 -16.79 0.81 -10.84
C THR A 178 -17.25 0.50 -12.27
N VAL A 179 -17.03 -0.74 -12.69
CA VAL A 179 -17.30 -1.21 -14.06
C VAL A 179 -18.80 -1.35 -14.30
N ASP A 180 -19.53 -1.91 -13.32
CA ASP A 180 -21.00 -1.99 -13.35
C ASP A 180 -21.61 -1.05 -12.32
N LYS A 181 -22.27 0.01 -12.79
CA LYS A 181 -22.94 1.03 -11.96
C LYS A 181 -24.07 0.47 -11.09
N LYS A 182 -24.55 -0.76 -11.34
CA LYS A 182 -25.52 -1.43 -10.46
C LYS A 182 -24.88 -1.94 -9.17
N ILE A 183 -23.55 -1.95 -9.09
CA ILE A 183 -22.75 -2.34 -7.94
C ILE A 183 -22.33 -1.06 -7.22
N VAL A 184 -23.26 -0.51 -6.46
CA VAL A 184 -23.02 0.69 -5.63
C VAL A 184 -22.64 0.24 -4.23
N ASP A 185 -21.69 0.94 -3.59
CA ASP A 185 -21.39 0.82 -2.15
C ASP A 185 -20.88 -0.51 -1.60
N VAL A 186 -20.04 -1.23 -2.36
CA VAL A 186 -19.26 -2.31 -1.74
C VAL A 186 -17.91 -1.80 -1.26
N LYS A 187 -17.65 -2.01 0.03
CA LYS A 187 -16.41 -1.65 0.72
C LYS A 187 -15.23 -2.16 -0.10
N THR A 188 -14.32 -1.27 -0.47
CA THR A 188 -13.07 -1.68 -1.13
C THR A 188 -12.23 -2.44 -0.11
N PRO A 189 -11.76 -3.66 -0.41
CA PRO A 189 -10.88 -4.39 0.50
C PRO A 189 -9.63 -3.56 0.74
N HIS A 190 -9.03 -3.71 1.93
CA HIS A 190 -7.68 -3.24 2.13
C HIS A 190 -6.76 -4.08 1.25
N ILE A 191 -6.04 -3.43 0.34
CA ILE A 191 -4.99 -4.08 -0.47
C ILE A 191 -3.67 -3.69 0.17
N ALA A 192 -2.91 -4.70 0.60
CA ALA A 192 -1.62 -4.49 1.24
C ALA A 192 -0.70 -3.72 0.29
N TYR A 193 0.20 -2.90 0.83
CA TYR A 193 1.01 -2.00 0.00
C TYR A 193 1.81 -2.73 -1.09
N ILE A 194 2.28 -3.94 -0.80
CA ILE A 194 3.04 -4.75 -1.78
C ILE A 194 2.16 -5.30 -2.91
N ASP A 195 0.90 -5.62 -2.62
CA ASP A 195 -0.07 -6.10 -3.63
C ASP A 195 -0.49 -4.99 -4.60
N ARG A 196 -0.07 -3.74 -4.35
CA ARG A 196 -0.31 -2.58 -5.21
C ARG A 196 0.61 -2.52 -6.43
N ILE A 197 1.68 -3.32 -6.44
CA ILE A 197 2.87 -3.09 -7.28
C ILE A 197 3.06 -4.20 -8.31
#